data_AF-A0A6P3HHY3-F1
#
_entry.id   AF-A0A6P3HHY3-F1
#
_cell.length_a   1.000
_cell.length_b   1.000
_cell.length_c   1.000
_cell.angle_alpha   90.00
_cell.angle_beta   90.00
_cell.angle_gamma   90.00
#
_symmetry.space_group_name_H-M   'P 1'
#
loop_
_entity.id
_entity.type
_entity.pdbx_description
1 polymer ?
#
loop_
_entity_poly.entity_id
_entity_poly.type
_entity_poly.pdbx_seq_one_letter_code
_entity_poly.pdbx_strand_id
1 'polypeptide(L)'
;MKNSEVNLKWSIPRGPIPAKCLIYEIEFTEDDTAWVTTTIENEIYITRTSNESLQLCFLVRSKMNIYCADDGIWSEWSDEQCWKGDIWKEILLFFLVPFVLVSLFVLIVTCTLLYKQRNLLKMVFHTEKRSPF
;
A
#
# COMPACT_ATOMS: atom_id res chain seq x y z
N MET A 1 -11.63 -14.02 7.40
CA MET A 1 -10.22 -13.64 7.16
C MET A 1 -10.06 -13.36 5.69
N LYS A 2 -9.64 -12.14 5.31
CA LYS A 2 -9.35 -11.83 3.92
C LYS A 2 -7.93 -12.33 3.66
N ASN A 3 -7.80 -13.36 2.83
CA ASN A 3 -6.49 -13.88 2.45
C ASN A 3 -5.93 -12.96 1.37
N SER A 4 -4.85 -12.25 1.66
CA SER A 4 -4.20 -11.40 0.65
C SER A 4 -3.18 -12.27 -0.09
N GLU A 5 -3.53 -12.69 -1.30
CA GLU A 5 -2.63 -13.42 -2.18
C GLU A 5 -1.70 -12.44 -2.89
N VAL A 6 -0.40 -12.71 -2.82
CA VAL A 6 0.64 -11.91 -3.49
C VAL A 6 1.25 -12.79 -4.58
N ASN A 7 1.24 -12.29 -5.81
CA ASN A 7 1.95 -12.90 -6.93
C ASN A 7 3.34 -12.28 -7.04
N LEU A 8 4.37 -13.09 -6.83
CA LEU A 8 5.76 -12.72 -7.01
C LEU A 8 6.24 -13.23 -8.38
N LYS A 9 6.87 -12.35 -9.16
CA LYS A 9 7.45 -12.69 -10.47
C LYS A 9 8.83 -12.05 -10.62
N TRP A 10 9.80 -12.81 -11.12
CA TRP A 10 11.15 -12.32 -11.40
C TRP A 10 11.56 -12.56 -12.85
N SER A 11 12.56 -11.79 -13.29
CA SER A 11 13.16 -11.93 -14.62
C SER A 11 14.14 -13.09 -14.65
N ILE A 12 14.12 -13.86 -15.73
CA ILE A 12 15.09 -14.93 -15.98
C ILE A 12 16.49 -14.30 -16.17
N PRO A 13 17.55 -14.86 -15.56
CA PRO A 13 18.92 -14.40 -15.75
C PRO A 13 19.30 -14.32 -17.22
N ARG A 14 20.01 -13.25 -17.62
CA ARG A 14 20.51 -13.12 -19.00
C ARG A 14 21.63 -14.12 -19.24
N GLY A 15 21.53 -14.91 -20.30
CA GLY A 15 22.59 -15.85 -20.66
C GLY A 15 22.12 -16.95 -21.61
N PRO A 16 23.00 -17.93 -21.89
CA PRO A 16 22.69 -19.05 -22.77
C PRO A 16 21.78 -20.10 -22.12
N ILE A 17 21.53 -20.00 -20.81
CA ILE A 17 20.81 -21.02 -20.04
C ILE A 17 19.30 -20.86 -20.30
N PRO A 18 18.61 -21.90 -20.81
CA PRO A 18 17.16 -21.86 -21.00
C PRO A 18 16.42 -21.75 -19.67
N ALA A 19 15.29 -21.03 -19.64
CA ALA A 19 14.47 -20.86 -18.43
C ALA A 19 14.08 -22.19 -17.75
N LYS A 20 13.73 -23.20 -18.55
CA LYS A 20 13.38 -24.56 -18.09
C LYS A 20 14.51 -25.32 -17.39
N CYS A 21 15.74 -24.84 -17.52
CA CYS A 21 16.92 -25.42 -16.89
C CYS A 21 17.30 -24.73 -15.59
N LEU A 22 16.49 -23.79 -15.09
CA LEU A 22 16.73 -23.13 -13.82
C LEU A 22 15.72 -23.61 -12.79
N ILE A 23 16.22 -23.81 -11.58
CA ILE A 23 15.44 -23.88 -10.35
C ILE A 23 15.71 -22.61 -9.56
N TYR A 24 14.69 -22.13 -8.88
CA TYR A 24 14.75 -20.93 -8.06
C TYR A 24 14.51 -21.30 -6.60
N GLU A 25 15.25 -20.62 -5.74
CA GLU A 25 15.01 -20.62 -4.31
C GLU A 25 14.68 -19.19 -3.90
N ILE A 26 13.61 -19.06 -3.11
CA ILE A 26 13.09 -17.79 -2.64
C ILE A 26 13.08 -17.81 -1.13
N GLU A 27 13.77 -16.85 -0.54
CA GLU A 27 13.69 -16.57 0.89
C GLU A 27 12.68 -15.43 1.09
N PHE A 28 11.69 -15.67 1.94
CA PHE A 28 10.70 -14.68 2.34
C PHE A 28 10.96 -14.27 3.78
N THR A 29 10.77 -12.98 4.07
CA THR A 29 10.82 -12.43 5.42
C THR A 29 9.55 -11.64 5.69
N GLU A 30 8.77 -12.06 6.68
CA GLU A 30 7.54 -11.41 7.16
C GLU A 30 7.64 -11.23 8.68
N ASP A 31 7.62 -10.00 9.18
CA ASP A 31 7.68 -9.66 10.62
C ASP A 31 8.73 -10.48 11.41
N ASP A 32 9.99 -10.45 10.97
CA ASP A 32 11.14 -11.18 11.55
C ASP A 32 11.07 -12.71 11.44
N THR A 33 10.05 -13.27 10.79
CA THR A 33 9.97 -14.69 10.46
C THR A 33 10.42 -14.90 9.03
N ALA A 34 11.48 -15.70 8.85
CA ALA A 34 11.98 -16.07 7.54
C ALA A 34 11.63 -17.52 7.19
N TRP A 35 11.23 -17.76 5.93
CA TRP A 35 11.06 -19.11 5.39
C TRP A 35 11.53 -19.17 3.94
N VAL A 36 11.90 -20.37 3.51
CA VAL A 36 12.46 -20.62 2.17
C VAL A 36 11.55 -21.57 1.40
N THR A 37 11.41 -21.33 0.10
CA THR A 37 10.72 -22.23 -0.82
C THR A 37 11.48 -22.36 -2.13
N THR A 38 11.20 -23.43 -2.88
CA THR A 38 11.82 -23.71 -4.16
C THR A 38 10.77 -23.89 -5.25
N THR A 39 11.02 -23.36 -6.44
CA THR A 39 10.14 -23.52 -7.61
C THR A 39 10.94 -23.59 -8.91
N ILE A 40 10.35 -24.17 -9.94
CA ILE A 40 10.91 -24.22 -11.30
C ILE A 40 10.39 -23.04 -12.14
N GLU A 41 9.21 -22.54 -11.79
CA GLU A 41 8.58 -21.40 -12.47
C GLU A 41 9.24 -20.10 -12.02
N ASN A 42 9.21 -19.07 -12.87
CA ASN A 42 9.72 -17.75 -12.53
C ASN A 42 8.66 -16.86 -11.84
N GLU A 43 7.61 -17.49 -11.32
CA GLU A 43 6.57 -16.87 -10.51
C GLU A 43 6.09 -17.80 -9.40
N ILE A 44 5.56 -17.22 -8.33
CA ILE A 44 4.97 -17.95 -7.20
C ILE A 44 3.85 -17.14 -6.56
N TYR A 45 2.77 -17.83 -6.21
CA TYR A 45 1.67 -17.26 -5.44
C TYR A 45 1.87 -17.62 -3.98
N ILE A 46 1.91 -16.60 -3.14
CA ILE A 46 2.04 -16.76 -1.70
C ILE A 46 0.82 -16.17 -1.00
N THR A 47 0.40 -16.88 0.03
CA THR A 47 -0.60 -16.40 0.97
C THR A 47 0.13 -15.71 2.11
N ARG A 48 -0.22 -14.45 2.41
CA ARG A 48 0.29 -13.79 3.61
C ARG A 48 -0.21 -14.49 4.87
N THR A 49 0.71 -14.83 5.76
CA THR A 49 0.41 -15.55 7.01
C THR A 49 -0.25 -14.62 8.01
N SER A 50 0.17 -13.35 8.03
CA SER A 50 -0.38 -12.31 8.90
C SER A 50 -1.10 -11.22 8.10
N ASN A 51 -2.35 -10.94 8.47
CA ASN A 51 -3.06 -9.75 7.99
C ASN A 51 -2.46 -8.45 8.56
N GLU A 52 -1.65 -8.55 9.62
CA GLU A 52 -1.04 -7.41 10.31
C GLU A 52 0.38 -7.11 9.83
N SER A 53 1.02 -8.02 9.07
CA SER A 53 2.40 -7.80 8.62
C SER A 53 2.51 -6.54 7.75
N LEU A 54 3.32 -5.59 8.20
CA LEU A 54 3.40 -4.30 7.50
C LEU A 54 4.22 -4.43 6.21
N GLN A 55 5.10 -5.41 6.18
CA GLN A 55 6.11 -5.57 5.13
C GLN A 55 6.43 -7.05 4.91
N LEU A 56 6.48 -7.42 3.63
CA LEU A 56 6.96 -8.72 3.16
C LEU A 56 8.16 -8.47 2.25
N CYS A 57 9.32 -8.99 2.62
CA CYS A 57 10.54 -8.93 1.81
C CYS A 57 10.84 -10.29 1.19
N PHE A 58 11.48 -10.28 0.03
CA PHE A 58 11.91 -11.49 -0.64
C PHE A 58 13.28 -11.33 -1.32
N LEU A 59 14.03 -12.42 -1.34
CA LEU A 59 15.26 -12.59 -2.09
C LEU A 59 15.12 -13.83 -2.98
N VAL A 60 15.66 -13.76 -4.20
CA VAL A 60 15.60 -14.87 -5.16
C VAL A 60 17.02 -15.23 -5.59
N ARG A 61 17.33 -16.53 -5.59
CA ARG A 61 18.52 -17.06 -6.25
C ARG A 61 18.17 -18.20 -7.17
N SER A 62 19.08 -18.54 -8.07
CA SER A 62 18.86 -19.59 -9.07
C SER A 62 20.01 -20.59 -9.11
N LYS A 63 19.70 -21.82 -9.47
CA LYS A 63 20.66 -22.89 -9.75
C LYS A 63 20.23 -23.65 -10.99
N MET A 64 21.16 -24.30 -11.67
CA MET A 64 20.84 -25.18 -12.79
C MET A 64 20.12 -26.44 -12.30
N ASN A 65 19.04 -26.80 -12.97
CA ASN A 65 18.26 -28.00 -12.70
C ASN A 65 19.10 -29.25 -13.03
N ILE A 66 18.99 -30.28 -12.20
CA ILE A 66 19.71 -31.56 -12.34
C ILE A 66 19.46 -32.24 -13.69
N TYR A 67 18.29 -31.98 -14.32
CA TYR A 67 17.96 -32.52 -15.64
C TYR A 67 18.73 -31.86 -16.79
N CYS A 68 19.37 -30.72 -16.55
CA CYS A 68 20.17 -30.02 -17.55
C CYS A 68 21.68 -30.09 -17.28
N ALA A 69 22.10 -30.27 -16.02
CA ALA A 69 23.50 -30.50 -15.65
C ALA A 69 23.58 -31.25 -14.31
N ASP A 70 24.55 -32.16 -14.18
CA ASP A 70 24.73 -33.00 -12.99
C ASP A 70 25.03 -32.19 -11.72
N ASP A 71 25.66 -31.01 -11.87
CA ASP A 71 25.95 -30.14 -10.76
C ASP A 71 25.84 -28.66 -11.13
N GLY A 72 25.63 -27.83 -10.13
CA GLY A 72 25.42 -26.39 -10.31
C GLY A 72 25.62 -25.64 -9.01
N ILE A 73 26.27 -24.48 -9.10
CA ILE A 73 26.44 -23.57 -7.97
C ILE A 73 25.21 -22.67 -7.92
N TRP A 74 24.72 -22.40 -6.71
CA TRP A 74 23.72 -21.37 -6.52
C TRP A 74 24.29 -20.01 -6.91
N SER A 75 23.49 -19.20 -7.61
CA SER A 75 23.82 -17.80 -7.77
C SER A 75 23.84 -17.11 -6.41
N GLU A 76 24.48 -15.94 -6.38
CA GLU A 76 24.22 -14.97 -5.31
C GLU A 76 22.72 -14.65 -5.25
N TRP A 77 22.29 -14.23 -4.06
CA TRP A 77 20.94 -13.70 -3.86
C TRP A 77 20.74 -12.43 -4.68
N SER A 78 19.50 -12.23 -5.15
CA SER A 78 19.08 -10.95 -5.70
C SER A 78 19.13 -9.85 -4.65
N ASP A 79 19.03 -8.61 -5.11
CA ASP A 79 18.70 -7.50 -4.21
C ASP A 79 17.39 -7.82 -3.46
N GLU A 80 17.35 -7.46 -2.18
CA GLU A 80 16.16 -7.61 -1.35
C GLU A 80 15.07 -6.68 -1.85
N GLN A 81 13.89 -7.24 -2.10
CA GLN A 81 12.74 -6.48 -2.57
C GLN A 81 11.62 -6.60 -1.55
N CYS A 82 11.13 -5.46 -1.07
CA CYS A 82 10.11 -5.40 -0.03
C CYS A 82 8.81 -4.81 -0.54
N TRP A 83 7.73 -5.57 -0.36
CA TRP A 83 6.38 -5.11 -0.56
C TRP A 83 5.78 -4.72 0.78
N LYS A 84 5.50 -3.42 0.95
CA LYS A 84 4.68 -2.96 2.07
C LYS A 84 3.22 -3.07 1.69
N GLY A 85 2.38 -3.46 2.66
CA GLY A 85 0.93 -3.50 2.49
C GLY A 85 0.37 -2.15 2.02
N ASP A 86 -0.94 -2.08 1.79
CA ASP A 86 -1.65 -0.97 1.14
C ASP A 86 -1.57 0.39 1.91
N ILE A 87 -0.36 0.96 2.01
CA ILE A 87 0.01 2.23 2.66
C ILE A 87 -0.80 3.38 2.05
N TRP A 88 -1.22 3.23 0.80
CA TRP A 88 -2.09 4.18 0.12
C TRP A 88 -3.37 4.46 0.89
N LYS A 89 -3.95 3.50 1.60
CA LYS A 89 -5.13 3.74 2.44
C LYS A 89 -4.83 4.64 3.64
N GLU A 90 -3.73 4.40 4.33
CA GLU A 90 -3.32 5.22 5.47
C GLU A 90 -2.92 6.64 5.03
N ILE A 91 -2.18 6.75 3.92
CA ILE A 91 -1.84 8.02 3.30
C ILE A 91 -3.12 8.77 2.89
N LEU A 92 -4.05 8.10 2.22
CA LEU A 92 -5.30 8.72 1.77
C LEU A 92 -6.14 9.22 2.95
N LEU A 93 -6.23 8.44 4.03
CA LEU A 93 -6.90 8.85 5.26
C LEU A 93 -6.21 10.07 5.90
N PHE A 94 -4.89 10.04 6.01
CA PHE A 94 -4.11 11.13 6.58
C PHE A 94 -4.25 12.43 5.78
N PHE A 95 -4.39 12.36 4.45
CA PHE A 95 -4.62 13.53 3.61
C PHE A 95 -6.10 13.97 3.54
N LEU A 96 -7.06 13.05 3.45
CA LEU A 96 -8.48 13.40 3.31
C LEU A 96 -9.10 13.95 4.60
N VAL A 97 -8.74 13.41 5.76
CA VAL A 97 -9.34 13.80 7.03
C VAL A 97 -9.12 15.29 7.34
N PRO A 98 -7.90 15.85 7.25
CA PRO A 98 -7.68 17.29 7.45
C PRO A 98 -8.47 18.15 6.47
N PHE A 99 -8.55 17.76 5.20
CA PHE A 99 -9.31 18.52 4.19
C PHE A 99 -10.80 18.59 4.52
N VAL A 100 -11.39 17.47 4.94
CA VAL A 100 -12.80 17.41 5.36
C VAL A 100 -13.03 18.28 6.60
N LEU A 101 -12.14 18.20 7.59
CA LEU A 101 -12.23 19.01 8.82
C LEU A 101 -12.13 20.51 8.54
N VAL A 102 -11.18 20.94 7.70
CA VAL A 102 -11.01 22.34 7.31
C VAL A 102 -12.23 22.84 6.55
N SER A 103 -12.76 22.05 5.60
CA SER A 103 -13.96 22.39 4.85
C SER A 103 -15.17 22.58 5.76
N LEU A 104 -15.40 21.64 6.70
CA LEU A 104 -16.44 21.74 7.73
C LEU A 104 -16.29 22.99 8.59
N PHE A 105 -15.07 23.31 9.02
CA PHE A 105 -14.81 24.50 9.83
C PHE A 105 -15.16 25.79 9.09
N VAL A 106 -14.75 25.89 7.81
CA VAL A 106 -15.08 27.05 6.95
C VAL A 106 -16.59 27.16 6.74
N LEU A 107 -17.30 26.05 6.53
CA LEU A 107 -18.76 26.04 6.39
C LEU A 107 -19.48 26.52 7.67
N ILE A 108 -18.98 26.14 8.85
CA ILE A 108 -19.56 26.58 10.13
C ILE A 108 -19.32 28.08 10.34
N VAL A 109 -18.11 28.57 10.08
CA VAL A 109 -17.78 30.00 10.22
C VAL A 109 -18.62 30.84 9.25
N THR A 110 -18.74 30.42 7.99
CA THR A 110 -19.57 31.14 7.01
C THR A 110 -21.05 31.12 7.39
N CYS A 111 -21.60 29.99 7.85
CA CYS A 111 -22.97 29.90 8.35
C CYS A 111 -23.23 30.83 9.55
N THR A 112 -22.32 30.86 10.52
CA THR A 112 -22.47 31.71 11.71
C THR A 112 -22.37 33.20 11.38
N LEU A 113 -21.50 33.59 10.45
CA LEU A 113 -21.40 34.96 9.94
C LEU A 113 -22.68 35.38 9.21
N LEU A 114 -23.20 34.54 8.32
CA LEU A 114 -24.46 34.79 7.61
C LEU A 114 -25.64 34.88 8.58
N TYR A 115 -25.71 34.00 9.58
CA TYR A 115 -26.74 34.05 10.61
C TYR A 115 -26.66 35.36 11.40
N LYS A 116 -25.46 35.76 11.83
CA LYS A 116 -25.25 37.02 12.56
C LYS A 116 -25.64 38.24 11.72
N GLN A 117 -25.20 38.31 10.46
CA GLN A 117 -25.57 39.41 9.57
C GLN A 117 -27.09 39.48 9.36
N ARG A 118 -27.73 38.33 9.10
CA ARG A 118 -29.19 38.27 8.93
C ARG A 118 -29.94 38.70 10.19
N ASN A 119 -29.44 38.35 11.37
CA ASN A 119 -30.05 38.74 12.64
C ASN A 119 -29.87 40.23 12.94
N LEU A 120 -28.70 40.79 12.65
CA LEU A 120 -28.46 42.23 12.73
C LEU A 120 -29.36 43.00 11.77
N LEU A 121 -29.50 42.54 10.52
CA LEU A 121 -30.38 43.15 9.54
C LEU A 121 -31.85 43.14 10.02
N LYS A 122 -32.31 42.00 10.57
CA LYS A 122 -33.65 41.90 11.17
C LYS A 122 -33.83 42.87 12.33
N MET A 123 -32.85 43.02 13.20
CA MET A 123 -32.92 43.99 14.31
C MET A 123 -32.97 45.43 13.80
N VAL A 124 -32.17 45.81 12.81
CA VAL A 124 -32.19 47.15 12.20
C VAL A 124 -33.56 47.45 11.59
N PHE A 125 -34.11 46.54 10.76
CA PHE A 125 -35.45 46.72 10.16
C PHE A 125 -36.57 46.81 11.21
N HIS A 126 -36.48 46.07 12.32
CA HIS A 126 -37.45 46.18 13.42
C HIS A 126 -37.31 47.47 14.22
N THR A 127 -36.11 48.04 14.30
CA THR A 127 -35.85 49.32 14.98
C THR A 127 -36.34 50.49 14.12
N GLU A 128 -36.14 50.43 12.80
CA GLU A 128 -36.61 51.43 11.83
C GLU A 128 -38.14 51.44 11.70
N LYS A 129 -38.81 50.28 11.75
CA LYS A 129 -40.28 50.21 11.81
C LYS A 129 -40.90 50.77 13.10
N ARG A 130 -40.10 51.08 14.13
CA ARG A 130 -40.56 51.54 15.44
C ARG A 130 -40.33 53.04 15.68
N SER A 131 -39.80 53.79 14.70
CA SER A 131 -39.75 55.26 14.74
C SER A 131 -40.94 55.85 13.94
N PRO A 132 -42.06 56.21 14.61
CA PRO A 132 -43.07 57.07 14.01
C PRO A 132 -42.56 58.51 14.02
N PHE A 133 -42.51 59.13 12.84
CA PHE A 133 -42.77 60.57 12.70
C PHE A 133 -44.26 60.74 12.41
#